data_AF-A0A2R6DE79-F1
#
_entry.id   AF-A0A2R6DE79-F1
#
_cell.length_a   1.000
_cell.length_b   1.000
_cell.length_c   1.000
_cell.angle_alpha   90.00
_cell.angle_beta   90.00
_cell.angle_gamma   90.00
#
_symmetry.space_group_name_H-M   'P 1'
#
loop_
_entity.id
_entity.type
_entity.pdbx_description
1 polymer ?
#
loop_
_entity_poly.entity_id
_entity_poly.type
_entity_poly.pdbx_seq_one_letter_code
_entity_poly.pdbx_strand_id
1 'polypeptide(L)'
;MSVAASAPRAALPVAIAVYVVALGIHSLIQQLVFFRVIVGNAAEGLHSRGVTARRAAVAGVLAAVPVFIAMHQLTVDLAMLDLAVVGVIYGLLYVHTGELAYGLGLHLGTFVAGGVLFVPASATAGTASLLAVRQSLPDSVAVLGEYGFPKVVLAYLLLLAFMTWRHGEVPVEADVARWRPSPAQTSSTS
;
A
#
# COMPACT_ATOMS: atom_id res chain seq x y z
N MET A 1 -32.55 -26.71 17.39
CA MET A 1 -31.81 -26.41 18.62
C MET A 1 -30.60 -25.54 18.23
N SER A 2 -30.68 -24.23 18.40
CA SER A 2 -29.60 -23.30 18.02
C SER A 2 -28.68 -23.07 19.21
N VAL A 3 -27.45 -23.59 19.14
CA VAL A 3 -26.41 -23.27 20.12
C VAL A 3 -25.80 -21.94 19.69
N ALA A 4 -26.14 -20.86 20.39
CA ALA A 4 -25.44 -19.60 20.24
C ALA A 4 -24.10 -19.70 21.00
N ALA A 5 -23.00 -19.79 20.27
CA ALA A 5 -21.68 -19.73 20.87
C ALA A 5 -21.46 -18.32 21.45
N SER A 6 -21.46 -18.19 22.78
CA SER A 6 -21.08 -16.95 23.45
C SER A 6 -19.56 -16.94 23.64
N ALA A 7 -18.85 -16.10 22.88
CA ALA A 7 -17.44 -15.84 23.15
C ALA A 7 -17.28 -15.07 24.48
N PRO A 8 -16.24 -15.36 25.29
CA PRO A 8 -15.94 -14.58 26.49
C PRO A 8 -15.78 -13.09 26.14
N ARG A 9 -16.22 -12.17 27.01
CA ARG A 9 -16.11 -10.71 26.77
C ARG A 9 -14.66 -10.23 26.51
N ALA A 10 -13.67 -10.91 27.08
CA ALA A 10 -12.26 -10.66 26.84
C ALA A 10 -11.78 -11.08 25.43
N ALA A 11 -12.53 -11.92 24.72
CA ALA A 11 -12.15 -12.42 23.40
C ALA A 11 -12.28 -11.37 22.30
N LEU A 12 -13.20 -10.40 22.43
CA LEU A 12 -13.43 -9.39 21.39
C LEU A 12 -12.27 -8.37 21.28
N PRO A 13 -11.80 -7.72 22.36
CA PRO A 13 -10.64 -6.83 22.27
C PRO A 13 -9.38 -7.55 21.78
N VAL A 14 -9.18 -8.79 22.20
CA VAL A 14 -8.06 -9.63 21.75
C VAL A 14 -8.18 -9.93 20.26
N ALA A 15 -9.35 -10.33 19.77
CA ALA A 15 -9.57 -10.59 18.34
C ALA A 15 -9.35 -9.34 17.48
N ILE A 16 -9.81 -8.17 17.94
CA ILE A 16 -9.57 -6.88 17.26
C ILE A 16 -8.07 -6.58 17.22
N ALA A 17 -7.37 -6.74 18.35
CA ALA A 17 -5.92 -6.49 18.42
C ALA A 17 -5.14 -7.41 17.47
N VAL A 18 -5.46 -8.71 17.46
CA VAL A 18 -4.85 -9.69 16.54
C VAL A 18 -5.12 -9.30 15.09
N TYR A 19 -6.34 -8.90 14.75
CA TYR A 19 -6.70 -8.47 13.40
C TYR A 19 -5.92 -7.23 12.95
N VAL A 20 -5.83 -6.20 13.80
CA VAL A 20 -5.06 -4.98 13.50
C VAL A 20 -3.58 -5.28 13.32
N VAL A 21 -3.01 -6.12 14.19
CA VAL A 21 -1.60 -6.54 14.07
C VAL A 21 -1.36 -7.32 12.78
N ALA A 22 -2.25 -8.25 12.43
CA ALA A 22 -2.16 -9.02 11.19
C ALA A 22 -2.21 -8.12 9.95
N LEU A 23 -3.14 -7.15 9.90
CA LEU A 23 -3.22 -6.17 8.82
C LEU A 23 -1.97 -5.28 8.77
N GLY A 24 -1.45 -4.88 9.92
CA GLY A 24 -0.20 -4.11 10.02
C GLY A 24 1.00 -4.86 9.46
N ILE A 25 1.18 -6.12 9.85
CA ILE A 25 2.24 -6.99 9.33
C ILE A 25 2.08 -7.21 7.84
N HIS A 26 0.86 -7.52 7.38
CA HIS A 26 0.55 -7.71 5.97
C HIS A 26 0.95 -6.48 5.14
N SER A 27 0.50 -5.29 5.58
CA SER A 27 0.83 -4.02 4.92
C SER A 27 2.34 -3.77 4.93
N LEU A 28 3.00 -4.00 6.06
CA LEU A 28 4.44 -3.82 6.21
C LEU A 28 5.23 -4.71 5.25
N ILE A 29 4.86 -5.99 5.13
CA ILE A 29 5.50 -6.94 4.21
C ILE A 29 5.34 -6.46 2.77
N GLN A 30 4.13 -6.05 2.36
CA GLN A 30 3.91 -5.51 1.02
C GLN A 30 4.78 -4.28 0.77
N GLN A 31 4.85 -3.34 1.72
CA GLN A 31 5.66 -2.14 1.59
C GLN A 31 7.17 -2.43 1.51
N LEU A 32 7.66 -3.35 2.34
CA LEU A 32 9.06 -3.74 2.36
C LEU A 32 9.46 -4.47 1.08
N VAL A 33 8.70 -5.49 0.68
CA VAL A 33 9.10 -6.36 -0.44
C VAL A 33 8.95 -5.64 -1.77
N PHE A 34 7.77 -5.08 -2.06
CA PHE A 34 7.52 -4.51 -3.39
C PHE A 34 8.14 -3.15 -3.56
N PHE A 35 8.15 -2.30 -2.53
CA PHE A 35 8.58 -0.92 -2.70
C PHE A 35 9.97 -0.66 -2.15
N ARG A 36 10.38 -1.21 -1.00
CA ARG A 36 11.77 -1.05 -0.58
C ARG A 36 12.73 -1.91 -1.40
N VAL A 37 12.48 -3.23 -1.45
CA VAL A 37 13.43 -4.18 -2.04
C VAL A 37 13.37 -4.15 -3.57
N ILE A 38 12.19 -4.37 -4.18
CA ILE A 38 12.11 -4.49 -5.65
C ILE A 38 12.37 -3.15 -6.34
N VAL A 39 11.74 -2.04 -5.93
CA VAL A 39 12.03 -0.72 -6.53
C VAL A 39 13.47 -0.31 -6.27
N GLY A 40 13.99 -0.49 -5.05
CA GLY A 40 15.39 -0.16 -4.71
C GLY A 40 16.38 -0.90 -5.60
N ASN A 41 16.29 -2.24 -5.66
CA ASN A 41 17.16 -3.06 -6.50
C ASN A 41 17.09 -2.66 -7.99
N ALA A 42 15.88 -2.41 -8.51
CA ALA A 42 15.70 -2.00 -9.89
C ALA A 42 16.30 -0.60 -10.15
N ALA A 43 16.07 0.35 -9.24
CA ALA A 43 16.58 1.71 -9.35
C ALA A 43 18.12 1.74 -9.26
N GLU A 44 18.72 1.04 -8.30
CA GLU A 44 20.18 0.92 -8.18
C GLU A 44 20.79 0.24 -9.42
N GLY A 45 20.16 -0.83 -9.91
CA GLY A 45 20.58 -1.53 -11.13
C GLY A 45 20.53 -0.66 -12.38
N LEU A 46 19.51 0.21 -12.51
CA LEU A 46 19.43 1.16 -13.61
C LEU A 46 20.44 2.32 -13.45
N HIS A 47 20.59 2.82 -12.22
CA HIS A 47 21.51 3.93 -11.95
C HIS A 47 22.97 3.53 -12.20
N SER A 48 23.37 2.32 -11.79
CA SER A 48 24.71 1.76 -12.07
C SER A 48 25.03 1.62 -13.57
N ARG A 49 24.00 1.65 -14.44
CA ARG A 49 24.13 1.62 -15.90
C ARG A 49 24.02 3.01 -16.55
N GLY A 50 24.14 4.08 -15.78
CA GLY A 50 24.19 5.46 -16.29
C GLY A 50 22.83 6.15 -16.39
N VAL A 51 21.73 5.52 -15.95
CA VAL A 51 20.44 6.22 -15.83
C VAL A 51 20.53 7.24 -14.69
N THR A 52 19.98 8.45 -14.87
CA THR A 52 19.97 9.44 -13.79
C THR A 52 19.18 8.92 -12.58
N ALA A 53 19.63 9.19 -11.36
CA ALA A 53 19.04 8.65 -10.13
C ALA A 53 17.50 8.86 -10.07
N ARG A 54 17.04 10.06 -10.42
CA ARG A 54 15.60 10.38 -10.49
C ARG A 54 14.82 9.49 -11.47
N ARG A 55 15.36 9.28 -12.69
CA ARG A 55 14.72 8.43 -13.70
C ARG A 55 14.78 6.95 -13.29
N ALA A 56 15.88 6.53 -12.69
CA ALA A 56 16.07 5.17 -12.20
C ALA A 56 15.06 4.84 -11.08
N ALA A 57 14.82 5.75 -10.14
CA ALA A 57 13.82 5.58 -9.09
C ALA A 57 12.40 5.40 -9.65
N VAL A 58 11.99 6.26 -10.59
CA VAL A 58 10.67 6.15 -11.26
C VAL A 58 10.56 4.86 -12.09
N ALA A 59 11.61 4.51 -12.83
CA ALA A 59 11.63 3.28 -13.61
C ALA A 59 11.60 2.03 -12.71
N GLY A 60 12.17 2.10 -11.51
CA GLY A 60 12.06 1.04 -10.50
C GLY A 60 10.61 0.78 -10.08
N VAL A 61 9.79 1.84 -9.94
CA VAL A 61 8.34 1.69 -9.67
C VAL A 61 7.65 0.96 -10.81
N LEU A 62 7.92 1.36 -12.05
CA LEU A 62 7.35 0.71 -13.23
C LEU A 62 7.75 -0.77 -13.34
N ALA A 63 8.96 -1.13 -12.90
CA ALA A 63 9.42 -2.51 -12.85
C ALA A 63 8.75 -3.32 -11.72
N ALA A 64 8.44 -2.70 -10.59
CA ALA A 64 7.81 -3.36 -9.44
C ALA A 64 6.32 -3.69 -9.67
N VAL A 65 5.60 -2.86 -10.44
CA VAL A 65 4.15 -2.99 -10.65
C VAL A 65 3.74 -4.33 -11.28
N PRO A 66 4.38 -4.85 -12.34
CA PRO A 66 4.06 -6.17 -12.88
C PRO A 66 4.23 -7.30 -11.87
N VAL A 67 5.28 -7.23 -11.03
CA VAL A 67 5.54 -8.23 -9.98
C VAL A 67 4.46 -8.16 -8.91
N PHE A 68 4.06 -6.94 -8.53
CA PHE A 68 2.96 -6.70 -7.60
C PHE A 68 1.66 -7.31 -8.13
N ILE A 69 1.27 -7.05 -9.37
CA ILE A 69 0.05 -7.59 -9.99
C ILE A 69 0.10 -9.13 -10.04
N ALA A 70 1.23 -9.70 -10.50
CA ALA A 70 1.38 -11.14 -10.64
C ALA A 70 1.19 -11.89 -9.31
N MET A 71 1.68 -11.32 -8.20
CA MET A 71 1.55 -11.89 -6.87
C MET A 71 0.13 -11.92 -6.31
N HIS A 72 -0.78 -11.10 -6.85
CA HIS A 72 -2.18 -11.06 -6.41
C HIS A 72 -3.06 -12.07 -7.16
N GLN A 73 -2.53 -12.76 -8.18
CA GLN A 73 -3.21 -13.85 -8.89
C GLN A 73 -4.61 -13.51 -9.45
N LEU A 74 -4.90 -12.23 -9.70
CA LEU A 74 -6.17 -11.79 -10.27
C LEU A 74 -6.17 -11.93 -11.80
N THR A 75 -7.28 -12.36 -12.38
CA THR A 75 -7.43 -12.63 -13.82
C THR A 75 -8.47 -11.74 -14.52
N VAL A 76 -9.01 -10.73 -13.82
CA VAL A 76 -10.06 -9.83 -14.34
C VAL A 76 -9.46 -8.46 -14.66
N ASP A 77 -9.73 -7.93 -15.85
CA ASP A 77 -9.09 -6.72 -16.40
C ASP A 77 -9.18 -5.49 -15.48
N LEU A 78 -10.36 -5.19 -14.93
CA LEU A 78 -10.54 -4.04 -14.04
C LEU A 78 -9.84 -4.22 -12.68
N ALA A 79 -9.71 -5.46 -12.20
CA ALA A 79 -8.96 -5.75 -10.98
C ALA A 79 -7.45 -5.65 -11.21
N MET A 80 -6.96 -5.97 -12.42
CA MET A 80 -5.58 -5.70 -12.79
C MET A 80 -5.28 -4.21 -12.88
N LEU A 81 -6.20 -3.42 -13.46
CA LEU A 81 -6.08 -1.96 -13.48
C LEU A 81 -6.05 -1.40 -12.06
N ASP A 82 -6.93 -1.89 -11.18
CA ASP A 82 -6.97 -1.51 -9.77
C ASP A 82 -5.60 -1.72 -9.10
N LEU A 83 -5.05 -2.93 -9.20
CA LEU A 83 -3.73 -3.26 -8.66
C LEU A 83 -2.60 -2.46 -9.31
N ALA A 84 -2.68 -2.19 -10.61
CA ALA A 84 -1.67 -1.41 -11.30
C ALA A 84 -1.61 0.01 -10.74
N VAL A 85 -2.76 0.68 -10.63
CA VAL A 85 -2.84 2.05 -10.11
C VAL A 85 -2.39 2.09 -8.64
N VAL A 86 -2.86 1.15 -7.83
CA VAL A 86 -2.49 1.04 -6.41
C VAL A 86 -0.99 0.81 -6.25
N GLY A 87 -0.41 -0.13 -7.01
CA GLY A 87 1.02 -0.43 -7.00
C GLY A 87 1.87 0.76 -7.42
N VAL A 88 1.45 1.50 -8.46
CA VAL A 88 2.13 2.74 -8.88
C VAL A 88 2.11 3.76 -7.75
N ILE A 89 0.96 3.99 -7.13
CA ILE A 89 0.83 4.99 -6.06
C ILE A 89 1.69 4.65 -4.84
N TYR A 90 1.70 3.39 -4.39
CA TYR A 90 2.55 3.00 -3.27
C TYR A 90 4.04 3.12 -3.61
N GLY A 91 4.44 2.76 -4.83
CA GLY A 91 5.80 2.95 -5.31
C GLY A 91 6.19 4.43 -5.39
N LEU A 92 5.29 5.29 -5.88
CA LEU A 92 5.51 6.73 -5.95
C LEU A 92 5.64 7.34 -4.55
N LEU A 93 4.82 6.95 -3.57
CA LEU A 93 4.96 7.41 -2.19
C LEU A 93 6.34 7.07 -1.62
N TYR A 94 6.85 5.88 -1.89
CA TYR A 94 8.20 5.50 -1.50
C TYR A 94 9.25 6.34 -2.24
N VAL A 95 9.12 6.54 -3.55
CA VAL A 95 10.06 7.34 -4.34
C VAL A 95 10.03 8.82 -3.97
N HIS A 96 8.90 9.36 -3.51
CA HIS A 96 8.82 10.75 -3.06
C HIS A 96 9.51 10.97 -1.73
N THR A 97 9.48 9.99 -0.83
CA THR A 97 9.81 10.21 0.58
C THR A 97 11.02 9.41 1.07
N GLY A 98 11.41 8.35 0.37
CA GLY A 98 12.34 7.34 0.87
C GLY A 98 11.80 6.54 2.07
N GLU A 99 10.56 6.79 2.49
CA GLU A 99 9.98 6.26 3.71
C GLU A 99 8.82 5.29 3.42
N LEU A 100 8.72 4.23 4.22
CA LEU A 100 7.61 3.28 4.11
C LEU A 100 6.37 3.74 4.89
N ALA A 101 6.52 4.72 5.79
CA ALA A 101 5.46 5.17 6.69
C ALA A 101 4.24 5.69 5.92
N TYR A 102 4.44 6.49 4.86
CA TYR A 102 3.35 7.02 4.04
C TYR A 102 2.54 5.93 3.36
N GLY A 103 3.22 4.99 2.70
CA GLY A 103 2.54 3.89 2.03
C GLY A 103 1.91 2.89 3.01
N LEU A 104 2.52 2.66 4.18
CA LEU A 104 1.94 1.86 5.26
C LEU A 104 0.67 2.50 5.83
N GLY A 105 0.72 3.81 6.10
CA GLY A 105 -0.42 4.58 6.55
C GLY A 105 -1.56 4.58 5.52
N LEU A 106 -1.23 4.73 4.24
CA LEU A 106 -2.22 4.63 3.16
C LEU A 106 -2.84 3.23 3.08
N HIS A 107 -2.06 2.15 3.18
CA HIS A 107 -2.57 0.77 3.25
C HIS A 107 -3.59 0.60 4.38
N LEU A 108 -3.19 0.95 5.60
CA LEU A 108 -4.08 0.84 6.77
C LEU A 108 -5.33 1.73 6.62
N GLY A 109 -5.16 2.95 6.14
CA GLY A 109 -6.26 3.87 5.84
C GLY A 109 -7.23 3.30 4.81
N THR A 110 -6.75 2.59 3.79
CA THR A 110 -7.60 1.97 2.77
C THR A 110 -8.39 0.77 3.30
N PHE A 111 -7.84 0.01 4.26
CA PHE A 111 -8.60 -1.03 4.96
C PHE A 111 -9.74 -0.44 5.79
N VAL A 112 -9.45 0.63 6.54
CA VAL A 112 -10.49 1.33 7.31
C VAL A 112 -11.53 1.94 6.40
N ALA A 113 -11.12 2.67 5.36
CA ALA A 113 -12.02 3.30 4.42
C ALA A 113 -12.86 2.26 3.65
N GLY A 114 -12.26 1.16 3.20
CA GLY A 114 -12.97 0.07 2.51
C GLY A 114 -13.92 -0.72 3.41
N GLY A 115 -13.59 -0.86 4.70
CA GLY A 115 -14.44 -1.57 5.67
C GLY A 115 -15.56 -0.73 6.29
N VAL A 116 -15.49 0.61 6.19
CA VAL A 116 -16.43 1.52 6.87
C VAL A 116 -17.15 2.48 5.92
N LEU A 117 -16.41 3.11 5.00
CA LEU A 117 -16.92 4.20 4.15
C LEU A 117 -17.33 3.70 2.76
N PHE A 118 -16.53 2.80 2.19
CA PHE A 118 -16.65 2.32 0.81
C PHE A 118 -16.86 0.80 0.78
N VAL A 119 -17.78 0.30 1.60
CA VAL A 119 -18.11 -1.13 1.64
C VAL A 119 -18.73 -1.54 0.30
N PRO A 120 -18.14 -2.49 -0.45
CA PRO A 120 -18.72 -2.95 -1.71
C PRO A 120 -20.09 -3.58 -1.47
N ALA A 121 -21.05 -3.34 -2.37
CA ALA A 121 -22.36 -3.99 -2.30
C ALA A 121 -22.26 -5.53 -2.35
N SER A 122 -21.21 -6.06 -2.99
CA SER A 122 -20.90 -7.49 -3.06
C SER A 122 -20.30 -8.07 -1.77
N ALA A 123 -19.77 -7.24 -0.86
CA ALA A 123 -19.04 -7.70 0.33
C ALA A 123 -19.93 -8.29 1.43
N THR A 124 -21.26 -8.12 1.34
CA THR A 124 -22.20 -8.70 2.32
C THR A 124 -22.51 -10.18 2.08
N ALA A 125 -22.01 -10.79 1.01
CA ALA A 125 -22.29 -12.18 0.67
C ALA A 125 -21.08 -13.10 0.97
N GLY A 126 -21.16 -13.91 2.03
CA GLY A 126 -20.40 -15.16 2.13
C GLY A 126 -19.15 -15.22 3.02
N THR A 127 -18.70 -14.14 3.65
CA THR A 127 -17.56 -14.17 4.60
C THR A 127 -18.00 -13.87 6.04
N ALA A 128 -17.52 -14.67 6.99
CA ALA A 128 -17.73 -14.40 8.41
C ALA A 128 -17.08 -13.05 8.78
N SER A 129 -17.90 -12.09 9.22
CA SER A 129 -17.44 -10.77 9.65
C SER A 129 -17.70 -10.59 11.14
N LEU A 130 -16.74 -9.98 11.84
CA LEU A 130 -16.91 -9.55 13.24
C LEU A 130 -17.79 -8.29 13.33
N LEU A 131 -17.68 -7.42 12.32
CA LEU A 131 -18.46 -6.21 12.16
C LEU A 131 -18.83 -6.09 10.67
N ALA A 132 -20.13 -6.08 10.37
CA ALA A 132 -20.63 -5.77 9.03
C ALA A 132 -21.13 -4.33 9.02
N VAL A 133 -20.38 -3.44 8.38
CA VAL A 133 -20.87 -2.08 8.10
C VAL A 133 -21.67 -2.14 6.80
N ARG A 134 -22.93 -1.72 6.83
CA ARG A 134 -23.70 -1.53 5.60
C ARG A 134 -23.22 -0.26 4.92
N GLN A 135 -23.18 -0.30 3.59
CA GLN A 135 -22.78 0.81 2.73
C GLN A 135 -23.39 2.13 3.24
N SER A 136 -22.52 3.10 3.54
CA SER A 136 -22.85 4.33 4.27
C SER A 136 -23.00 5.55 3.37
N LEU A 137 -22.81 5.38 2.07
CA LEU A 137 -22.88 6.41 1.04
C LEU A 137 -24.19 6.32 0.23
N PRO A 138 -24.53 7.31 -0.60
CA PRO A 138 -25.59 7.15 -1.60
C PRO A 138 -25.21 6.14 -2.70
N ASP A 139 -26.20 5.44 -3.29
CA ASP A 139 -25.98 4.48 -4.39
C ASP A 139 -25.24 5.11 -5.59
N SER A 140 -25.49 6.39 -5.86
CA SER A 140 -24.85 7.13 -6.95
C SER A 140 -23.33 7.23 -6.86
N VAL A 141 -22.77 7.01 -5.66
CA VAL A 141 -21.32 6.99 -5.42
C VAL A 141 -20.84 5.64 -4.90
N ALA A 142 -21.74 4.65 -4.72
CA ALA A 142 -21.40 3.32 -4.23
C ALA A 142 -20.47 2.56 -5.18
N VAL A 143 -20.54 2.85 -6.48
CA VAL A 143 -19.63 2.31 -7.51
C VAL A 143 -18.14 2.62 -7.20
N LEU A 144 -17.86 3.71 -6.48
CA LEU A 144 -16.49 4.03 -6.04
C LEU A 144 -15.95 3.06 -4.99
N GLY A 145 -16.83 2.29 -4.33
CA GLY A 145 -16.46 1.25 -3.39
C GLY A 145 -16.19 -0.12 -4.03
N GLU A 146 -16.58 -0.31 -5.30
CA GLU A 146 -16.33 -1.58 -6.01
C GLU A 146 -14.86 -1.80 -6.34
N TYR A 147 -14.09 -0.71 -6.47
CA TYR A 147 -12.67 -0.74 -6.80
C TYR A 147 -11.82 -0.03 -5.74
N GLY A 148 -10.57 -0.47 -5.60
CA GLY A 148 -9.60 0.10 -4.67
C GLY A 148 -9.08 1.48 -5.09
N PHE A 149 -8.94 1.72 -6.38
CA PHE A 149 -8.15 2.82 -6.92
C PHE A 149 -8.76 4.21 -6.69
N PRO A 150 -10.08 4.46 -6.72
CA PRO A 150 -10.59 5.83 -6.55
C PRO A 150 -10.22 6.43 -5.19
N LYS A 151 -10.38 5.65 -4.11
CA LYS A 151 -9.99 6.07 -2.76
C LYS A 151 -8.48 6.19 -2.59
N VAL A 152 -7.70 5.31 -3.23
CA VAL A 152 -6.23 5.35 -3.18
C VAL A 152 -5.68 6.56 -3.94
N VAL A 153 -6.23 6.88 -5.11
CA VAL A 153 -5.91 8.09 -5.88
C VAL A 153 -6.22 9.34 -5.08
N LEU A 154 -7.43 9.44 -4.50
CA LEU A 154 -7.81 10.58 -3.68
C LEU A 154 -6.84 10.77 -2.50
N ALA A 155 -6.54 9.69 -1.77
CA ALA A 155 -5.63 9.76 -0.64
C ALA A 155 -4.19 10.13 -1.06
N TYR A 156 -3.72 9.63 -2.21
CA TYR A 156 -2.44 10.04 -2.77
C TYR A 156 -2.40 11.53 -3.09
N LEU A 157 -3.44 12.08 -3.74
CA LEU A 157 -3.52 13.51 -4.02
C LEU A 157 -3.53 14.36 -2.74
N LEU A 158 -4.24 13.91 -1.70
CA LEU A 158 -4.22 14.56 -0.39
C LEU A 158 -2.84 14.52 0.26
N LEU A 159 -2.11 13.40 0.12
CA LEU A 159 -0.72 13.30 0.60
C LEU A 159 0.21 14.21 -0.20
N LEU A 160 0.06 14.32 -1.52
CA LEU A 160 0.83 15.26 -2.34
C LEU A 160 0.57 16.71 -1.91
N ALA A 161 -0.69 17.07 -1.69
CA ALA A 161 -1.07 18.40 -1.20
C ALA A 161 -0.49 18.66 0.19
N PHE A 162 -0.55 17.68 1.10
CA PHE A 162 0.04 17.76 2.42
C PHE A 162 1.57 17.94 2.37
N MET A 163 2.27 17.15 1.55
CA MET A 163 3.73 17.28 1.37
C MET A 163 4.09 18.65 0.81
N THR A 164 3.36 19.12 -0.21
CA THR A 164 3.57 20.46 -0.79
C THR A 164 3.32 21.56 0.26
N TRP A 165 2.29 21.41 1.09
CA TRP A 165 2.00 22.36 2.16
C TRP A 165 3.08 22.37 3.25
N ARG A 166 3.65 21.21 3.60
CA ARG A 166 4.65 21.07 4.67
C ARG A 166 6.07 21.40 4.23
N HIS A 167 6.41 21.13 2.98
CA HIS A 167 7.79 21.17 2.47
C HIS A 167 7.99 22.12 1.29
N GLY A 168 6.91 22.67 0.70
CA GLY A 168 6.95 23.58 -0.44
C GLY A 168 7.10 22.90 -1.80
N GLU A 169 7.40 21.61 -1.84
CA GLU A 169 7.58 20.83 -3.06
C GLU A 169 7.20 19.35 -2.87
N VAL A 170 7.11 18.62 -3.99
CA VAL A 170 6.99 17.15 -4.00
C VAL A 170 8.33 16.59 -4.50
N PRO A 171 9.24 16.20 -3.59
CA PRO A 171 10.56 15.74 -3.97
C PRO A 171 10.49 14.38 -4.67
N VAL A 172 11.55 14.04 -5.40
CA VAL A 172 11.85 12.66 -5.76
C VAL A 172 13.13 12.31 -5.03
N GLU A 173 13.04 11.39 -4.08
CA GLU A 173 14.16 10.93 -3.27
C GLU A 173 15.13 10.13 -4.14
N ALA A 174 16.11 10.84 -4.70
CA ALA A 174 17.08 10.28 -5.60
C ALA A 174 17.99 9.24 -4.91
N ASP A 175 18.09 9.29 -3.58
CA ASP A 175 18.90 8.34 -2.83
C ASP A 175 18.32 6.93 -2.82
N VAL A 176 17.04 6.75 -3.17
CA VAL A 176 16.45 5.42 -3.44
C VAL A 176 17.21 4.67 -4.54
N ALA A 177 17.82 5.39 -5.49
CA ALA A 177 18.58 4.78 -6.58
C ALA A 177 20.09 4.65 -6.28
N ARG A 178 20.53 5.04 -5.08
CA ARG A 178 21.95 5.04 -4.69
C ARG A 178 22.21 3.97 -3.64
N TRP A 179 23.08 3.03 -3.97
CA TRP A 179 23.60 2.08 -2.99
C TRP A 179 24.36 2.83 -1.87
N ARG A 180 24.00 2.55 -0.62
CA ARG A 180 24.76 3.00 0.56
C ARG A 180 25.35 1.77 1.26
N PRO A 181 26.69 1.60 1.28
CA PRO A 181 27.32 0.53 2.02
C PRO A 181 27.02 0.66 3.51
N SER A 182 26.78 -0.46 4.20
CA SER A 182 26.69 -0.45 5.65
C SER A 182 28.03 -0.05 6.27
N PRO A 183 28.06 0.74 7.37
CA PRO A 183 29.29 1.16 8.04
C PRO A 183 30.22 0.00 8.45
N ALA A 184 29.67 -1.20 8.66
CA ALA A 184 30.43 -2.40 8.96
C ALA A 184 31.29 -2.93 7.78
N GLN A 185 30.97 -2.56 6.54
CA GLN A 185 31.74 -2.96 5.35
C GLN A 185 32.93 -2.03 5.06
N THR A 186 32.93 -0.80 5.61
CA THR A 186 34.01 0.17 5.39
C THR A 186 35.23 -0.09 6.28
N SER A 187 35.11 -0.88 7.36
CA SER A 187 36.19 -1.17 8.31
C SER A 187 37.04 -2.41 7.96
N SER A 188 36.70 -3.15 6.90
CA SER A 188 37.42 -4.37 6.50
C SER A 188 38.33 -4.20 5.28
N THR A 189 38.45 -2.98 4.75
CA THR A 189 39.25 -2.68 3.55
C THR A 189 40.39 -1.69 3.81
N SER A 190 40.70 -1.42 5.08
CA SER A 190 41.79 -0.54 5.52
C SER A 190 42.98 -1.33 6.06
#